data_AF-A0A7Y9IS13-F1
#
_entry.id   AF-A0A7Y9IS13-F1
#
_cell.length_a   1.000
_cell.length_b   1.000
_cell.length_c   1.000
_cell.angle_alpha   90.00
_cell.angle_beta   90.00
_cell.angle_gamma   90.00
#
_symmetry.space_group_name_H-M   'P 1'
#
loop_
_entity.id
_entity.type
_entity.pdbx_description
1 polymer ?
#
loop_
_entity_poly.entity_id
_entity_poly.type
_entity_poly.pdbx_seq_one_letter_code
_entity_poly.pdbx_strand_id
1 'polypeptide(L)'
;MSFPTASIASWLGACVPEPLHVSRTERLRAVLGALIGIGLTGVMSIWTMGDHADLPLLIAPMGASAVLLFAAPASPLAQPWSVIGGNLLAAAIGVTCANWIPVPILAAAVAVALAIAMMFACRCLHPPSGAVALTAVFGGPGIKAAGYGFVVMPVAINSVIMLACALLFHWATRHRYPHHGGTPHVARTTRSGVTDADIAAVLDSRNELLTIDTDDLVTLVDDAEQRAQQRTEQRAEPRACSRAADADDLTATHAAPFHAHADMTTRSTKPLQKSDFEVLSEFRHQLRRFLHFSEEVVQAEGITPLQYLLLLHIKGFPGREWATIGELAERMVSVHHGTVALVNRCVALGLVRREPAPEDKRQVRIHLTEQGEVVLARLAALHREELKTTSRHFQLPFENL
;
A
#
# COMPACT_ATOMS: atom_id res chain seq x y z
N MET A 1 -20.51 1.33 -31.33
CA MET A 1 -20.41 1.05 -29.88
C MET A 1 -20.99 -0.34 -29.66
N SER A 2 -20.13 -1.34 -29.51
CA SER A 2 -20.54 -2.73 -29.34
C SER A 2 -20.59 -3.02 -27.86
N PHE A 3 -21.78 -3.21 -27.28
CA PHE A 3 -21.89 -3.70 -25.91
C PHE A 3 -21.34 -5.12 -25.87
N PRO A 4 -20.40 -5.45 -24.96
CA PRO A 4 -19.94 -6.81 -24.81
C PRO A 4 -21.13 -7.67 -24.35
N THR A 5 -21.41 -8.75 -25.09
CA THR A 5 -22.35 -9.80 -24.68
C THR A 5 -21.75 -10.60 -23.53
N ALA A 6 -21.58 -9.97 -22.37
CA ALA A 6 -21.33 -10.70 -21.14
C ALA A 6 -22.56 -11.58 -20.89
N SER A 7 -22.36 -12.90 -20.83
CA SER A 7 -23.43 -13.83 -20.46
C SER A 7 -24.00 -13.39 -19.10
N ILE A 8 -25.32 -13.42 -18.94
CA ILE A 8 -25.99 -13.10 -17.65
C ILE A 8 -25.34 -13.88 -16.50
N ALA A 9 -24.86 -15.10 -16.76
CA ALA A 9 -24.11 -15.90 -15.79
C ALA A 9 -22.77 -15.27 -15.35
N SER A 10 -22.05 -14.62 -16.26
CA SER A 10 -20.81 -13.89 -15.95
C SER A 10 -21.07 -12.59 -15.17
N TRP A 11 -22.18 -11.90 -15.47
CA TRP A 11 -22.61 -10.73 -14.70
C TRP A 11 -23.07 -11.12 -13.29
N LEU A 12 -23.86 -12.19 -13.16
CA LEU A 12 -24.27 -12.74 -11.86
C LEU A 12 -23.07 -13.28 -11.07
N GLY A 13 -22.08 -13.87 -11.74
CA GLY A 13 -20.82 -14.27 -11.13
C GLY A 13 -20.03 -13.08 -10.58
N ALA A 14 -20.04 -11.93 -11.29
CA ALA A 14 -19.42 -10.70 -10.83
C ALA A 14 -20.15 -10.03 -9.64
N CYS A 15 -21.42 -10.37 -9.39
CA CYS A 15 -22.16 -9.91 -8.20
C CYS A 15 -21.69 -10.60 -6.91
N VAL A 16 -21.00 -11.75 -7.01
CA VAL A 16 -20.43 -12.42 -5.84
C VAL A 16 -19.04 -11.84 -5.57
N PRO A 17 -18.82 -11.20 -4.41
CA PRO A 17 -17.52 -10.61 -4.10
C PRO A 17 -16.46 -11.70 -3.92
N GLU A 18 -15.20 -11.36 -4.20
CA GLU A 18 -14.09 -12.25 -3.90
C GLU A 18 -14.05 -12.61 -2.40
N PRO A 19 -13.64 -13.84 -2.04
CA PRO A 19 -13.58 -14.26 -0.65
C PRO A 19 -12.70 -13.31 0.19
N LEU A 20 -13.26 -12.78 1.28
CA LEU A 20 -12.49 -11.97 2.23
C LEU A 20 -11.39 -12.83 2.87
N HIS A 21 -10.13 -12.49 2.59
CA HIS A 21 -8.93 -13.14 3.12
C HIS A 21 -8.68 -12.74 4.59
N VAL A 22 -9.64 -13.05 5.47
CA VAL A 22 -9.58 -12.80 6.91
C VAL A 22 -9.50 -14.14 7.64
N SER A 23 -8.55 -14.27 8.57
CA SER A 23 -8.37 -15.50 9.35
C SER A 23 -9.62 -15.85 10.18
N ARG A 24 -9.83 -17.13 10.48
CA ARG A 24 -10.98 -17.57 11.30
C ARG A 24 -10.99 -16.92 12.68
N THR A 25 -9.81 -16.69 13.26
CA THR A 25 -9.64 -16.04 14.57
C THR A 25 -10.11 -14.60 14.52
N GLU A 26 -9.76 -13.84 13.47
CA GLU A 26 -10.21 -12.46 13.31
C GLU A 26 -11.72 -12.37 13.05
N ARG A 27 -12.29 -13.31 12.26
CA ARG A 27 -13.75 -13.39 12.08
C ARG A 27 -14.48 -13.61 13.40
N LEU A 28 -13.99 -14.54 14.23
CA LEU A 28 -14.60 -14.81 15.54
C LEU A 28 -14.46 -13.60 16.48
N ARG A 29 -13.31 -12.92 16.45
CA ARG A 29 -13.10 -11.69 17.24
C ARG A 29 -14.05 -10.58 16.82
N ALA A 30 -14.26 -10.36 15.52
CA ALA A 30 -15.22 -9.38 15.03
C ALA A 30 -16.64 -9.68 15.51
N VAL A 31 -17.08 -10.95 15.43
CA VAL A 31 -18.41 -11.38 15.90
C VAL A 31 -18.56 -11.18 17.40
N LEU A 32 -17.57 -11.59 18.20
CA LEU A 32 -17.59 -11.41 19.65
C LEU A 32 -17.55 -9.93 20.05
N GLY A 33 -16.73 -9.13 19.36
CA GLY A 33 -16.64 -7.70 19.56
C GLY A 33 -17.98 -7.00 19.31
N ALA A 34 -18.64 -7.31 18.19
CA ALA A 34 -19.95 -6.77 17.87
C ALA A 34 -21.03 -7.18 18.88
N LEU A 35 -21.04 -8.45 19.32
CA LEU A 35 -21.94 -8.95 20.36
C LEU A 35 -21.76 -8.17 21.67
N ILE A 36 -20.50 -8.03 22.12
CA ILE A 36 -20.17 -7.33 23.37
C ILE A 36 -20.50 -5.84 23.25
N GLY A 37 -20.11 -5.19 22.15
CA GLY A 37 -20.34 -3.76 21.94
C GLY A 37 -21.82 -3.40 21.90
N ILE A 38 -22.62 -4.13 21.11
CA ILE A 38 -24.07 -3.93 21.03
C ILE A 38 -24.75 -4.26 22.35
N GLY A 39 -24.39 -5.39 22.97
CA GLY A 39 -24.96 -5.81 24.25
C GLY A 39 -24.68 -4.81 25.37
N LEU A 40 -23.43 -4.37 25.54
CA LEU A 40 -23.05 -3.39 26.55
C LEU A 40 -23.66 -2.02 26.28
N THR A 41 -23.70 -1.58 25.02
CA THR A 41 -24.36 -0.31 24.68
C THR A 41 -25.84 -0.37 25.03
N GLY A 42 -26.54 -1.44 24.66
CA GLY A 42 -27.94 -1.63 25.03
C GLY A 42 -28.15 -1.61 26.55
N VAL A 43 -27.36 -2.38 27.30
CA VAL A 43 -27.46 -2.41 28.76
C VAL A 43 -27.18 -1.03 29.35
N MET A 44 -26.04 -0.40 29.04
CA MET A 44 -25.66 0.92 29.57
C MET A 44 -26.66 2.02 29.19
N SER A 45 -27.31 1.90 28.03
CA SER A 45 -28.40 2.81 27.66
C SER A 45 -29.63 2.64 28.56
N ILE A 46 -29.92 1.45 29.08
CA ILE A 46 -31.00 1.25 30.07
C ILE A 46 -30.66 1.99 31.37
N TRP A 47 -29.41 1.85 31.83
CA TRP A 47 -28.93 2.49 33.05
C TRP A 47 -28.93 4.03 32.97
N THR A 48 -28.70 4.59 31.78
CA THR A 48 -28.63 6.04 31.56
C THR A 48 -29.98 6.68 31.23
N MET A 49 -30.89 5.97 30.55
CA MET A 49 -32.18 6.52 30.11
C MET A 49 -33.26 6.53 31.22
N GLY A 50 -33.14 5.68 32.25
CA GLY A 50 -34.14 5.60 33.33
C GLY A 50 -35.56 5.32 32.81
N ASP A 51 -36.58 5.87 33.48
CA ASP A 51 -38.02 5.75 33.11
C ASP A 51 -38.43 6.56 31.86
N HIS A 52 -37.50 7.10 31.07
CA HIS A 52 -37.81 7.77 29.81
C HIS A 52 -38.19 6.75 28.70
N ALA A 53 -39.32 6.08 28.89
CA ALA A 53 -39.78 4.91 28.14
C ALA A 53 -40.15 5.17 26.66
N ASP A 54 -40.18 6.42 26.21
CA ASP A 54 -40.70 6.77 24.88
C ASP A 54 -39.62 6.83 23.78
N LEU A 55 -38.33 6.81 24.14
CA LEU A 55 -37.23 6.81 23.19
C LEU A 55 -36.67 5.41 22.95
N PRO A 56 -36.19 5.08 21.74
CA PRO A 56 -35.61 3.77 21.49
C PRO A 56 -34.29 3.63 22.25
N LEU A 57 -34.15 2.51 22.96
CA LEU A 57 -32.95 2.17 23.71
C LEU A 57 -31.70 2.14 22.81
N LEU A 58 -31.83 1.53 21.63
CA LEU A 58 -30.80 1.42 20.62
C LEU A 58 -31.41 1.77 19.27
N ILE A 59 -30.72 2.61 18.49
CA ILE A 59 -31.14 2.89 17.12
C ILE A 59 -30.52 1.87 16.16
N ALA A 60 -31.27 1.44 15.15
CA ALA A 60 -30.80 0.47 14.16
C ALA A 60 -29.42 0.78 13.52
N PRO A 61 -29.05 2.05 13.25
CA PRO A 61 -27.71 2.41 12.77
C PRO A 61 -26.54 1.92 13.63
N MET A 62 -26.76 1.63 14.92
CA MET A 62 -25.72 1.10 15.81
C MET A 62 -25.24 -0.28 15.36
N GLY A 63 -26.11 -1.10 14.76
CA GLY A 63 -25.71 -2.40 14.21
C GLY A 63 -24.69 -2.26 13.08
N ALA A 64 -24.92 -1.32 12.15
CA ALA A 64 -23.98 -1.05 11.07
C ALA A 64 -22.68 -0.39 11.58
N SER A 65 -22.77 0.44 12.62
CA SER A 65 -21.60 1.01 13.30
C SER A 65 -20.74 -0.07 13.95
N ALA A 66 -21.36 -1.08 14.57
CA ALA A 66 -20.66 -2.23 15.15
C ALA A 66 -19.94 -3.07 14.08
N VAL A 67 -20.54 -3.25 12.90
CA VAL A 67 -19.86 -3.92 11.78
C VAL A 67 -18.58 -3.17 11.40
N LEU A 68 -18.64 -1.86 11.23
CA LEU A 68 -17.45 -1.06 10.91
C LEU A 68 -16.41 -1.10 12.04
N LEU A 69 -16.84 -0.88 13.27
CA LEU A 69 -15.94 -0.85 14.42
C LEU A 69 -15.25 -2.19 14.65
N PHE A 70 -15.95 -3.32 14.59
CA PHE A 70 -15.36 -4.61 14.99
C PHE A 70 -14.91 -5.50 13.83
N ALA A 71 -15.49 -5.36 12.63
CA ALA A 71 -15.12 -6.16 11.46
C ALA A 71 -14.21 -5.42 10.47
N ALA A 72 -14.21 -4.08 10.47
CA ALA A 72 -13.37 -3.26 9.62
C ALA A 72 -12.68 -2.08 10.36
N PRO A 73 -12.00 -2.32 11.51
CA PRO A 73 -11.45 -1.26 12.35
C PRO A 73 -10.35 -0.41 11.69
N ALA A 74 -9.71 -0.92 10.63
CA ALA A 74 -8.72 -0.20 9.84
C ALA A 74 -9.34 0.85 8.91
N SER A 75 -10.66 0.80 8.68
CA SER A 75 -11.30 1.74 7.78
C SER A 75 -11.27 3.17 8.35
N PRO A 76 -10.95 4.20 7.55
CA PRO A 76 -11.06 5.60 7.96
C PRO A 76 -12.51 5.96 8.36
N LEU A 77 -13.50 5.25 7.81
CA LEU A 77 -14.92 5.42 8.13
C LEU A 77 -15.29 4.89 9.52
N ALA A 78 -14.43 4.08 10.14
CA ALA A 78 -14.58 3.53 11.48
C ALA A 78 -13.79 4.32 12.54
N GLN A 79 -13.05 5.37 12.16
CA GLN A 79 -12.27 6.17 13.12
C GLN A 79 -13.18 6.92 14.10
N PRO A 80 -12.71 7.22 15.32
CA PRO A 80 -13.50 7.90 16.36
C PRO A 80 -14.25 9.15 15.88
N TRP A 81 -13.57 10.00 15.09
CA TRP A 81 -14.17 11.23 14.56
C TRP A 81 -15.31 10.95 13.58
N SER A 82 -15.16 9.96 12.71
CA SER A 82 -16.20 9.54 11.77
C SER A 82 -17.43 9.06 12.53
N VAL A 83 -17.27 8.19 13.53
CA VAL A 83 -18.40 7.64 14.32
C VAL A 83 -19.14 8.75 15.08
N ILE A 84 -18.42 9.54 15.87
CA ILE A 84 -19.04 10.57 16.72
C ILE A 84 -19.55 11.73 15.87
N GLY A 85 -18.66 12.33 15.06
CA GLY A 85 -18.99 13.49 14.24
C GLY A 85 -20.08 13.17 13.22
N GLY A 86 -19.99 12.04 12.53
CA GLY A 86 -20.98 11.61 11.54
C GLY A 86 -22.37 11.41 12.15
N ASN A 87 -22.47 10.66 13.26
CA ASN A 87 -23.77 10.38 13.88
C ASN A 87 -24.43 11.63 14.45
N LEU A 88 -23.67 12.50 15.14
CA LEU A 88 -24.22 13.72 15.72
C LEU A 88 -24.67 14.71 14.64
N LEU A 89 -23.85 14.90 13.60
CA LEU A 89 -24.16 15.80 12.50
C LEU A 89 -25.40 15.32 11.72
N ALA A 90 -25.46 14.03 11.40
CA ALA A 90 -26.59 13.45 10.70
C ALA A 90 -27.89 13.50 11.52
N ALA A 91 -27.82 13.26 12.84
CA ALA A 91 -28.97 13.40 13.72
C ALA A 91 -29.49 14.84 13.76
N ALA A 92 -28.61 15.83 13.93
CA ALA A 92 -28.99 17.24 13.96
C ALA A 92 -29.63 17.70 12.64
N ILE A 93 -29.04 17.32 11.50
CA ILE A 93 -29.58 17.61 10.17
C ILE A 93 -30.94 16.92 9.97
N GLY A 94 -31.06 15.66 10.37
CA GLY A 94 -32.31 14.89 10.28
C GLY A 94 -33.44 15.52 11.08
N VAL A 95 -33.19 15.89 12.34
CA VAL A 95 -34.16 16.60 13.19
C VAL A 95 -34.54 17.96 12.58
N THR A 96 -33.56 18.71 12.07
CA THR A 96 -33.81 20.00 11.41
C THR A 96 -34.75 19.85 10.21
N CYS A 97 -34.47 18.88 9.34
CA CYS A 97 -35.29 18.59 8.17
C CYS A 97 -36.71 18.12 8.57
N ALA A 98 -36.82 17.26 9.58
CA ALA A 98 -38.09 16.77 10.09
C ALA A 98 -39.00 17.90 10.60
N ASN A 99 -38.41 18.95 11.17
CA ASN A 99 -39.15 20.11 11.68
C ASN A 99 -39.58 21.10 10.58
N TRP A 100 -38.81 21.20 9.49
CA TRP A 100 -38.98 22.26 8.49
C TRP A 100 -39.64 21.79 7.20
N ILE A 101 -39.58 20.49 6.90
CA ILE A 101 -40.09 19.91 5.66
C ILE A 101 -41.32 19.06 5.99
N PRO A 102 -42.54 19.49 5.64
CA PRO A 102 -43.77 18.79 6.04
C PRO A 102 -43.93 17.41 5.39
N VAL A 103 -43.34 17.20 4.22
CA VAL A 103 -43.46 15.95 3.45
C VAL A 103 -42.35 14.97 3.90
N PRO A 104 -42.66 13.86 4.60
CA PRO A 104 -41.65 13.04 5.26
C PRO A 104 -40.62 12.41 4.31
N ILE A 105 -41.05 11.97 3.13
CA ILE A 105 -40.16 11.38 2.13
C ILE A 105 -39.16 12.42 1.61
N LEU A 106 -39.62 13.65 1.37
CA LEU A 106 -38.75 14.75 0.95
C LEU A 106 -37.79 15.16 2.07
N ALA A 107 -38.30 15.25 3.31
CA ALA A 107 -37.49 15.54 4.49
C ALA A 107 -36.36 14.53 4.65
N ALA A 108 -36.65 13.24 4.49
CA ALA A 108 -35.69 12.16 4.58
C ALA A 108 -34.63 12.22 3.45
N ALA A 109 -35.05 12.44 2.21
CA ALA A 109 -34.14 12.55 1.07
C ALA A 109 -33.17 13.75 1.23
N VAL A 110 -33.71 14.90 1.61
CA VAL A 110 -32.91 16.11 1.87
C VAL A 110 -31.99 15.92 3.08
N ALA A 111 -32.48 15.32 4.16
CA ALA A 111 -31.67 15.05 5.35
C ALA A 111 -30.46 14.16 5.04
N VAL A 112 -30.66 13.07 4.29
CA VAL A 112 -29.56 12.17 3.93
C VAL A 112 -28.57 12.86 2.99
N ALA A 113 -29.04 13.58 1.97
CA ALA A 113 -28.17 14.30 1.04
C ALA A 113 -27.32 15.35 1.75
N LEU A 114 -27.93 16.17 2.62
CA LEU A 114 -27.23 17.17 3.42
C LEU A 114 -26.29 16.53 4.43
N ALA A 115 -26.69 15.43 5.09
CA ALA A 115 -25.82 14.72 6.01
C ALA A 115 -24.56 14.19 5.31
N ILE A 116 -24.69 13.60 4.11
CA ILE A 116 -23.55 13.14 3.32
C ILE A 116 -22.65 14.31 2.94
N ALA A 117 -23.21 15.40 2.39
CA ALA A 117 -22.45 16.59 2.00
C ALA A 117 -21.66 17.19 3.18
N MET A 118 -22.33 17.32 4.33
CA MET A 118 -21.71 17.87 5.54
C MET A 118 -20.68 16.92 6.16
N MET A 119 -20.89 15.61 6.09
CA MET A 119 -19.89 14.63 6.52
C MET A 119 -18.63 14.67 5.67
N PHE A 120 -18.74 14.87 4.35
CA PHE A 120 -17.58 15.11 3.49
C PHE A 120 -16.85 16.40 3.88
N ALA A 121 -17.59 17.50 4.05
CA ALA A 121 -17.02 18.80 4.42
C ALA A 121 -16.28 18.74 5.77
N CYS A 122 -16.85 18.04 6.76
CA CYS A 122 -16.29 17.88 8.09
C CYS A 122 -15.32 16.69 8.24
N ARG A 123 -15.06 15.95 7.14
CA ARG A 123 -14.20 14.74 7.11
C ARG A 123 -14.59 13.69 8.16
N CYS A 124 -15.89 13.52 8.39
CA CYS A 124 -16.45 12.57 9.36
C CYS A 124 -17.43 11.59 8.69
N LEU A 125 -17.14 11.18 7.45
CA LEU A 125 -18.00 10.26 6.72
C LEU A 125 -18.13 8.93 7.46
N HIS A 126 -19.35 8.65 7.91
CA HIS A 126 -19.70 7.40 8.57
C HIS A 126 -21.00 6.87 7.94
N PRO A 127 -20.94 5.85 7.07
CA PRO A 127 -22.10 5.36 6.33
C PRO A 127 -23.34 5.04 7.19
N PRO A 128 -23.21 4.46 8.41
CA PRO A 128 -24.34 4.25 9.31
C PRO A 128 -25.11 5.54 9.66
N SER A 129 -24.45 6.70 9.65
CA SER A 129 -25.06 7.99 9.97
C SER A 129 -26.16 8.41 8.98
N GLY A 130 -26.12 7.93 7.73
CA GLY A 130 -27.23 8.14 6.80
C GLY A 130 -28.55 7.59 7.35
N ALA A 131 -28.51 6.42 7.99
CA ALA A 131 -29.68 5.84 8.64
C ALA A 131 -30.04 6.55 9.96
N VAL A 132 -29.10 7.23 10.62
CA VAL A 132 -29.40 8.11 11.77
C VAL A 132 -30.24 9.30 11.32
N ALA A 133 -29.89 9.94 10.20
CA ALA A 133 -30.69 11.03 9.61
C ALA A 133 -32.11 10.55 9.24
N LEU A 134 -32.24 9.37 8.65
CA LEU A 134 -33.54 8.76 8.35
C LEU A 134 -34.36 8.46 9.61
N THR A 135 -33.71 7.98 10.67
CA THR A 135 -34.36 7.67 11.95
C THR A 135 -34.92 8.94 12.60
N ALA A 136 -34.24 10.08 12.48
CA ALA A 136 -34.75 11.35 12.98
C ALA A 136 -36.05 11.79 12.24
N VAL A 137 -36.18 11.49 10.94
CA VAL A 137 -37.34 11.88 10.13
C VAL A 137 -38.51 10.89 10.27
N PHE A 138 -38.22 9.60 10.15
CA PHE A 138 -39.23 8.52 10.19
C PHE A 138 -39.47 7.97 11.60
N GLY A 139 -38.78 8.50 12.60
CA GLY A 139 -38.93 8.10 13.98
C GLY A 139 -40.38 8.21 14.47
N GLY A 140 -40.74 7.34 15.42
CA GLY A 140 -42.05 7.36 16.06
C GLY A 140 -42.30 8.64 16.88
N PRO A 141 -43.50 8.79 17.47
CA PRO A 141 -43.89 9.99 18.21
C PRO A 141 -42.89 10.43 19.28
N GLY A 142 -42.26 9.48 20.00
CA GLY A 142 -41.26 9.78 21.02
C GLY A 142 -40.00 10.46 20.46
N ILE A 143 -39.50 10.03 19.30
CA ILE A 143 -38.33 10.65 18.64
C ILE A 143 -38.70 12.06 18.17
N LYS A 144 -39.88 12.23 17.59
CA LYS A 144 -40.36 13.54 17.12
C LYS A 144 -40.58 14.52 18.28
N ALA A 145 -41.14 14.04 19.38
CA ALA A 145 -41.35 14.83 20.59
C ALA A 145 -40.02 15.23 21.24
N ALA A 146 -39.02 14.35 21.23
CA ALA A 146 -37.69 14.67 21.74
C ALA A 146 -36.97 15.75 20.91
N GLY A 147 -37.26 15.88 19.62
CA GLY A 147 -36.63 16.86 18.74
C GLY A 147 -35.10 16.75 18.80
N TYR A 148 -34.40 17.85 19.12
CA TYR A 148 -32.94 17.82 19.27
C TYR A 148 -32.45 16.99 20.47
N GLY A 149 -33.33 16.65 21.41
CA GLY A 149 -33.05 15.67 22.45
C GLY A 149 -32.61 14.32 21.88
N PHE A 150 -33.14 13.93 20.70
CA PHE A 150 -32.72 12.74 19.96
C PHE A 150 -31.20 12.68 19.68
N VAL A 151 -30.58 13.84 19.45
CA VAL A 151 -29.15 13.97 19.14
C VAL A 151 -28.31 13.58 20.36
N VAL A 152 -28.74 13.99 21.56
CA VAL A 152 -28.04 13.65 22.81
C VAL A 152 -28.40 12.22 23.22
N MET A 153 -29.70 11.94 23.30
CA MET A 153 -30.23 10.63 23.64
C MET A 153 -31.25 10.18 22.58
N PRO A 154 -31.02 9.06 21.87
CA PRO A 154 -30.01 8.05 22.15
C PRO A 154 -28.71 8.19 21.36
N VAL A 155 -28.60 9.11 20.40
CA VAL A 155 -27.53 9.09 19.39
C VAL A 155 -26.13 9.28 19.98
N ALA A 156 -25.89 10.37 20.72
CA ALA A 156 -24.57 10.67 21.29
C ALA A 156 -24.16 9.60 22.29
N ILE A 157 -25.04 9.25 23.21
CA ILE A 157 -24.79 8.28 24.28
C ILE A 157 -24.47 6.90 23.69
N ASN A 158 -25.30 6.39 22.76
CA ASN A 158 -25.01 5.12 22.09
C ASN A 158 -23.68 5.16 21.35
N SER A 159 -23.38 6.24 20.63
CA SER A 159 -22.14 6.36 19.85
C SER A 159 -20.89 6.37 20.75
N VAL A 160 -20.95 7.09 21.88
CA VAL A 160 -19.85 7.17 22.86
C VAL A 160 -19.62 5.83 23.53
N ILE A 161 -20.68 5.16 24.00
CA ILE A 161 -20.56 3.86 24.65
C ILE A 161 -20.02 2.82 23.65
N MET A 162 -20.56 2.79 22.43
CA MET A 162 -20.11 1.85 21.39
C MET A 162 -18.64 2.05 21.07
N LEU A 163 -18.21 3.31 20.90
CA LEU A 163 -16.82 3.64 20.63
C LEU A 163 -15.92 3.27 21.80
N ALA A 164 -16.33 3.54 23.04
CA ALA A 164 -15.58 3.15 24.23
C ALA A 164 -15.41 1.62 24.30
N CYS A 165 -16.48 0.86 24.03
CA CYS A 165 -16.41 -0.59 23.93
C CYS A 165 -15.44 -1.04 22.83
N ALA A 166 -15.46 -0.41 21.65
CA ALA A 166 -14.55 -0.75 20.56
C ALA A 166 -13.07 -0.45 20.91
N LEU A 167 -12.79 0.70 21.52
CA LEU A 167 -11.46 1.07 22.00
C LEU A 167 -10.93 0.06 23.02
N LEU A 168 -11.74 -0.26 24.04
CA LEU A 168 -11.38 -1.24 25.08
C LEU A 168 -11.20 -2.64 24.49
N PHE A 169 -12.09 -3.05 23.59
CA PHE A 169 -12.02 -4.35 22.94
C PHE A 169 -10.71 -4.47 22.18
N HIS A 170 -10.40 -3.57 21.23
CA HIS A 170 -9.17 -3.62 20.43
C HIS A 170 -7.90 -3.48 21.26
N TRP A 171 -7.93 -2.65 22.31
CA TRP A 171 -6.83 -2.57 23.26
C TRP A 171 -6.56 -3.93 23.93
N ALA A 172 -7.59 -4.58 24.49
CA ALA A 172 -7.45 -5.90 25.12
C ALA A 172 -7.03 -7.00 24.14
N THR A 173 -7.45 -6.84 22.89
CA THR A 173 -7.18 -7.73 21.76
C THR A 173 -5.81 -7.48 21.12
N ARG A 174 -5.10 -6.42 21.51
CA ARG A 174 -3.82 -5.95 20.95
C ARG A 174 -3.87 -5.54 19.47
N HIS A 175 -5.05 -5.13 18.98
CA HIS A 175 -5.18 -4.49 17.68
C HIS A 175 -4.89 -2.99 17.81
N ARG A 176 -4.20 -2.42 16.81
CA ARG A 176 -3.98 -0.99 16.74
C ARG A 176 -5.29 -0.32 16.32
N TYR A 177 -5.91 0.41 17.23
CA TYR A 177 -7.08 1.23 16.98
C TYR A 177 -7.16 2.28 18.10
N PRO A 178 -7.37 3.57 17.81
CA PRO A 178 -7.59 4.17 16.49
C PRO A 178 -6.33 4.21 15.63
N HIS A 179 -6.52 4.28 14.32
CA HIS A 179 -5.39 4.48 13.39
C HIS A 179 -5.17 5.98 13.28
N HIS A 180 -3.95 6.43 13.56
CA HIS A 180 -3.62 7.83 13.41
C HIS A 180 -3.29 8.01 11.94
N GLY A 181 -4.12 8.75 11.19
CA GLY A 181 -3.71 9.23 9.87
C GLY A 181 -2.40 10.00 10.08
N GLY A 182 -1.33 9.56 9.43
CA GLY A 182 0.03 9.98 9.71
C GLY A 182 0.18 11.47 9.96
N THR A 183 1.01 11.81 10.96
CA THR A 183 1.71 13.10 10.94
C THR A 183 2.36 13.28 9.58
N PRO A 184 2.40 14.49 8.97
CA PRO A 184 3.04 14.69 7.67
C PRO A 184 4.46 14.13 7.74
N HIS A 185 4.62 12.95 7.15
CA HIS A 185 5.79 12.14 7.36
C HIS A 185 6.84 12.62 6.37
N VAL A 186 8.06 12.79 6.86
CA VAL A 186 9.25 12.93 6.03
C VAL A 186 9.21 11.80 5.00
N ALA A 187 9.16 12.13 3.70
CA ALA A 187 8.89 11.19 2.61
C ALA A 187 9.51 9.81 2.86
N ARG A 188 8.67 8.82 3.19
CA ARG A 188 9.15 7.44 3.26
C ARG A 188 9.23 6.90 1.85
N THR A 189 10.42 6.50 1.47
CA THR A 189 10.66 5.75 0.25
C THR A 189 10.49 4.27 0.60
N THR A 190 9.50 3.61 0.00
CA THR A 190 9.40 2.13 0.03
C THR A 190 10.66 1.54 -0.60
N ARG A 191 10.94 0.26 -0.37
CA ARG A 191 12.12 -0.41 -0.97
C ARG A 191 12.04 -0.47 -2.50
N SER A 192 10.86 -0.32 -3.08
CA SER A 192 10.58 -0.21 -4.52
C SER A 192 10.86 1.18 -5.11
N GLY A 193 11.12 2.20 -4.28
CA GLY A 193 11.28 3.58 -4.75
C GLY A 193 9.96 4.36 -4.85
N VAL A 194 8.81 3.72 -4.56
CA VAL A 194 7.51 4.41 -4.49
C VAL A 194 7.49 5.26 -3.22
N THR A 195 7.22 6.54 -3.37
CA THR A 195 7.11 7.49 -2.26
C THR A 195 5.67 7.65 -1.79
N ASP A 196 5.49 8.12 -0.56
CA ASP A 196 4.17 8.51 -0.04
C ASP A 196 3.47 9.54 -0.96
N ALA A 197 4.26 10.42 -1.61
CA ALA A 197 3.77 11.42 -2.55
C ALA A 197 3.24 10.79 -3.86
N ASP A 198 3.89 9.73 -4.36
CA ASP A 198 3.41 8.99 -5.53
C ASP A 198 2.09 8.28 -5.24
N ILE A 199 1.96 7.68 -4.05
CA ILE A 199 0.72 7.03 -3.61
C ILE A 199 -0.38 8.08 -3.45
N ALA A 200 -0.10 9.22 -2.81
CA ALA A 200 -1.04 10.32 -2.67
C ALA A 200 -1.50 10.87 -4.05
N ALA A 201 -0.58 11.06 -5.00
CA ALA A 201 -0.90 11.52 -6.35
C ALA A 201 -1.78 10.51 -7.12
N VAL A 202 -1.54 9.21 -6.95
CA VAL A 202 -2.39 8.17 -7.55
C VAL A 202 -3.77 8.15 -6.91
N LEU A 203 -3.87 8.26 -5.58
CA LEU A 203 -5.15 8.32 -4.87
C LEU A 203 -5.96 9.55 -5.31
N ASP A 204 -5.33 10.72 -5.42
CA ASP A 204 -5.96 11.97 -5.90
C ASP A 204 -6.44 11.84 -7.35
N SER A 205 -5.64 11.20 -8.21
CA SER A 205 -6.00 10.96 -9.62
C SER A 205 -7.17 10.00 -9.80
N ARG A 206 -7.45 9.12 -8.83
CA ARG A 206 -8.46 8.05 -8.96
C ARG A 206 -9.87 8.45 -8.53
N ASN A 207 -10.07 9.58 -7.83
CA ASN A 207 -11.38 10.12 -7.42
C ASN A 207 -12.40 9.07 -6.92
N GLU A 208 -11.90 7.99 -6.33
CA GLU A 208 -12.66 6.84 -5.84
C GLU A 208 -12.46 6.75 -4.33
N LEU A 209 -13.56 6.50 -3.59
CA LEU A 209 -13.50 6.30 -2.14
C LEU A 209 -12.87 4.94 -1.83
N LEU A 210 -11.55 4.93 -1.67
CA LEU A 210 -10.81 3.78 -1.17
C LEU A 210 -10.95 3.72 0.35
N THR A 211 -11.46 2.61 0.87
CA THR A 211 -11.72 2.40 2.30
C THR A 211 -10.47 2.02 3.10
N ILE A 212 -9.28 2.18 2.52
CA ILE A 212 -7.99 1.81 3.11
C ILE A 212 -7.20 3.08 3.38
N ASP A 213 -6.62 3.20 4.58
CA ASP A 213 -5.77 4.32 4.94
C ASP A 213 -4.45 4.32 4.13
N THR A 214 -3.88 5.50 3.86
CA THR A 214 -2.64 5.66 3.09
C THR A 214 -1.45 4.98 3.76
N ASP A 215 -1.34 5.05 5.09
CA ASP A 215 -0.23 4.43 5.82
C ASP A 215 -0.32 2.90 5.82
N ASP A 216 -1.55 2.37 5.84
CA ASP A 216 -1.81 0.94 5.70
C ASP A 216 -1.46 0.45 4.28
N LEU A 217 -1.75 1.24 3.24
CA LEU A 217 -1.34 0.93 1.86
C LEU A 217 0.19 0.85 1.73
N VAL A 218 0.92 1.81 2.30
CA VAL A 218 2.40 1.80 2.31
C VAL A 218 2.91 0.54 3.01
N THR A 219 2.36 0.21 4.18
CA THR A 219 2.76 -0.97 4.95
C THR A 219 2.46 -2.27 4.19
N LEU A 220 1.32 -2.37 3.51
CA LEU A 220 0.95 -3.53 2.71
C LEU A 220 1.86 -3.72 1.50
N VAL A 221 2.29 -2.63 0.85
CA VAL A 221 3.25 -2.66 -0.26
C VAL A 221 4.61 -3.17 0.26
N ASP A 222 5.11 -2.61 1.36
CA ASP A 222 6.37 -3.04 1.98
C ASP A 222 6.34 -4.54 2.38
N ASP A 223 5.26 -5.01 3.01
CA ASP A 223 5.09 -6.41 3.41
C ASP A 223 5.00 -7.36 2.20
N ALA A 224 4.30 -6.94 1.14
CA ALA A 224 4.20 -7.72 -0.09
C ALA A 224 5.57 -7.87 -0.76
N GLU A 225 6.38 -6.81 -0.75
CA GLU A 225 7.76 -6.83 -1.25
C GLU A 225 8.66 -7.76 -0.44
N GLN A 226 8.60 -7.69 0.90
CA GLN A 226 9.36 -8.59 1.76
C GLN A 226 9.02 -10.06 1.49
N ARG A 227 7.73 -10.39 1.32
CA ARG A 227 7.31 -11.75 0.97
C ARG A 227 7.76 -12.15 -0.44
N ALA A 228 7.80 -11.22 -1.39
CA ALA A 228 8.33 -11.49 -2.73
C ALA A 228 9.84 -11.76 -2.72
N GLN A 229 10.59 -11.03 -1.88
CA GLN A 229 12.02 -11.24 -1.64
C GLN A 229 12.27 -12.61 -0.98
N GLN A 230 11.55 -12.93 0.10
CA GLN A 230 11.66 -14.23 0.78
C GLN A 230 11.37 -15.41 -0.14
N ARG A 231 10.36 -15.32 -1.02
CA ARG A 231 10.08 -16.36 -2.02
C ARG A 231 11.23 -16.53 -3.01
N THR A 232 11.92 -15.44 -3.34
CA THR A 232 13.06 -15.46 -4.27
C THR A 232 14.27 -16.10 -3.60
N GLU A 233 14.54 -15.75 -2.34
CA GLU A 233 15.61 -16.34 -1.52
C GLU A 233 15.38 -17.84 -1.27
N GLN A 234 14.16 -18.26 -0.92
CA GLN A 234 13.82 -19.68 -0.71
C GLN A 234 13.89 -20.51 -1.99
N ARG A 235 13.71 -19.89 -3.16
CA ARG A 235 13.87 -20.56 -4.46
C ARG A 235 15.33 -20.66 -4.90
N ALA A 236 16.21 -19.87 -4.27
CA ALA A 236 17.65 -19.84 -4.51
C ALA A 236 18.44 -20.76 -3.58
N GLU A 237 17.83 -21.39 -2.56
CA GLU A 237 18.48 -22.47 -1.82
C GLU A 237 18.73 -23.67 -2.77
N PRO A 238 20.00 -24.06 -3.00
CA PRO A 238 20.30 -25.21 -3.83
C PRO A 238 19.82 -26.46 -3.11
N ARG A 239 19.08 -27.30 -3.83
CA ARG A 239 18.94 -28.73 -3.51
C ARG A 239 20.33 -29.37 -3.50
N ALA A 240 21.04 -29.29 -2.39
CA ALA A 240 22.30 -29.99 -2.19
C ALA A 240 22.15 -30.94 -1.01
N CYS A 241 21.89 -32.22 -1.31
CA CYS A 241 22.90 -33.28 -1.15
C CYS A 241 22.21 -34.65 -1.16
N SER A 242 22.02 -35.22 -2.36
CA SER A 242 22.09 -36.67 -2.54
C SER A 242 22.37 -36.99 -4.00
N ARG A 243 23.66 -37.00 -4.36
CA ARG A 243 24.31 -38.12 -5.07
C ARG A 243 25.64 -37.69 -5.70
N ALA A 244 26.50 -38.71 -5.71
CA ALA A 244 27.69 -38.90 -6.51
C ALA A 244 28.94 -38.17 -6.02
N ALA A 245 29.68 -38.92 -5.21
CA ALA A 245 31.13 -38.94 -5.24
C ALA A 245 31.65 -39.34 -6.64
N ASP A 246 32.91 -39.01 -6.85
CA ASP A 246 33.84 -39.48 -7.88
C ASP A 246 33.73 -38.87 -9.29
N ALA A 247 34.71 -38.03 -9.65
CA ALA A 247 35.83 -38.44 -10.51
C ALA A 247 36.73 -37.23 -10.88
N ASP A 248 38.02 -37.54 -10.99
CA ASP A 248 39.15 -36.69 -11.38
C ASP A 248 39.07 -36.08 -12.79
N ASP A 249 39.82 -34.98 -12.96
CA ASP A 249 40.88 -34.78 -13.97
C ASP A 249 40.80 -33.50 -14.84
N LEU A 250 41.98 -33.13 -15.31
CA LEU A 250 42.59 -31.84 -15.63
C LEU A 250 42.15 -31.06 -16.89
N THR A 251 42.54 -29.77 -16.85
CA THR A 251 43.07 -28.87 -17.91
C THR A 251 42.18 -27.86 -18.67
N ALA A 252 42.79 -26.66 -18.82
CA ALA A 252 42.62 -25.60 -19.84
C ALA A 252 41.88 -24.29 -19.46
N THR A 253 42.68 -23.34 -18.96
CA THR A 253 42.85 -21.92 -19.35
C THR A 253 41.74 -21.15 -20.12
N HIS A 254 41.45 -19.96 -19.57
CA HIS A 254 41.07 -18.66 -20.18
C HIS A 254 39.65 -18.11 -19.93
N ALA A 255 39.63 -16.79 -19.67
CA ALA A 255 38.54 -15.89 -19.28
C ALA A 255 37.98 -16.09 -17.85
N ALA A 256 38.60 -15.44 -16.87
CA ALA A 256 38.07 -15.29 -15.52
C ALA A 256 36.67 -14.63 -15.54
N PRO A 257 35.60 -15.30 -15.07
CA PRO A 257 34.39 -14.63 -14.64
C PRO A 257 34.74 -13.80 -13.41
N PHE A 258 34.16 -12.61 -13.29
CA PHE A 258 34.26 -11.76 -12.11
C PHE A 258 33.95 -12.61 -10.86
N HIS A 259 34.98 -12.92 -10.06
CA HIS A 259 34.93 -13.95 -9.03
C HIS A 259 33.81 -13.69 -8.03
N ALA A 260 32.97 -14.71 -7.89
CA ALA A 260 32.53 -15.36 -6.65
C ALA A 260 32.38 -14.45 -5.42
N HIS A 261 31.16 -14.45 -4.87
CA HIS A 261 30.91 -14.17 -3.47
C HIS A 261 32.03 -14.75 -2.61
N ALA A 262 32.77 -13.87 -1.95
CA ALA A 262 33.78 -14.24 -0.97
C ALA A 262 33.17 -15.24 0.01
N ASP A 263 33.92 -16.32 0.21
CA ASP A 263 33.71 -17.36 1.20
C ASP A 263 33.23 -16.77 2.54
N MET A 264 31.98 -17.08 2.92
CA MET A 264 31.31 -16.56 4.12
C MET A 264 31.85 -17.20 5.43
N THR A 265 33.02 -17.85 5.40
CA THR A 265 33.59 -18.59 6.53
C THR A 265 34.76 -17.91 7.24
N THR A 266 35.16 -16.70 6.85
CA THR A 266 36.14 -15.89 7.62
C THR A 266 35.56 -14.53 8.04
N ARG A 267 34.54 -14.54 8.90
CA ARG A 267 34.13 -13.31 9.60
C ARG A 267 35.25 -12.87 10.55
N SER A 268 35.87 -11.73 10.25
CA SER A 268 36.73 -11.01 11.19
C SER A 268 36.00 -10.86 12.53
N THR A 269 36.58 -11.42 13.59
CA THR A 269 36.03 -11.43 14.96
C THR A 269 36.34 -10.16 15.74
N LYS A 270 36.97 -9.16 15.11
CA LYS A 270 37.27 -7.88 15.76
C LYS A 270 35.99 -7.04 15.89
N PRO A 271 35.68 -6.52 17.10
CA PRO A 271 34.57 -5.59 17.26
C PRO A 271 34.84 -4.31 16.45
N LEU A 272 33.81 -3.86 15.73
CA LEU A 272 33.87 -2.66 14.90
C LEU A 272 34.13 -1.42 15.76
N GLN A 273 35.02 -0.55 15.30
CA GLN A 273 35.33 0.73 15.92
C GLN A 273 34.46 1.84 15.35
N LYS A 274 34.36 2.98 16.05
CA LYS A 274 33.59 4.15 15.59
C LYS A 274 33.99 4.61 14.18
N SER A 275 35.29 4.56 13.85
CA SER A 275 35.82 4.88 12.52
C SER A 275 35.23 4.00 11.42
N ASP A 276 34.95 2.73 11.71
CA ASP A 276 34.34 1.82 10.72
C ASP A 276 32.92 2.26 10.39
N PHE A 277 32.16 2.68 11.40
CA PHE A 277 30.80 3.23 11.20
C PHE A 277 30.82 4.57 10.48
N GLU A 278 31.82 5.43 10.73
CA GLU A 278 31.99 6.71 10.02
C GLU A 278 32.23 6.47 8.52
N VAL A 279 33.12 5.54 8.17
CA VAL A 279 33.38 5.15 6.78
C VAL A 279 32.14 4.56 6.11
N LEU A 280 31.43 3.65 6.80
CA LEU A 280 30.21 3.05 6.27
C LEU A 280 29.07 4.07 6.10
N SER A 281 28.94 5.01 7.03
CA SER A 281 27.97 6.10 6.97
C SER A 281 28.25 7.02 5.79
N GLU A 282 29.51 7.43 5.62
CA GLU A 282 29.91 8.30 4.51
C GLU A 282 29.70 7.60 3.16
N PHE A 283 30.09 6.32 3.04
CA PHE A 283 29.82 5.53 1.84
C PHE A 283 28.32 5.46 1.50
N ARG A 284 27.47 5.16 2.50
CA ARG A 284 26.01 5.13 2.32
C ARG A 284 25.45 6.49 1.90
N HIS A 285 25.94 7.57 2.49
CA HIS A 285 25.53 8.93 2.16
C HIS A 285 25.88 9.28 0.70
N GLN A 286 27.13 9.04 0.29
CA GLN A 286 27.58 9.30 -1.08
C GLN A 286 26.84 8.46 -2.11
N LEU A 287 26.65 7.16 -1.84
CA LEU A 287 25.87 6.27 -2.71
C LEU A 287 24.43 6.78 -2.87
N ARG A 288 23.78 7.18 -1.77
CA ARG A 288 22.41 7.69 -1.82
C ARG A 288 22.31 8.99 -2.61
N ARG A 289 23.27 9.90 -2.44
CA ARG A 289 23.33 11.17 -3.19
C ARG A 289 23.48 10.93 -4.69
N PHE A 290 24.34 9.99 -5.07
CA PHE A 290 24.51 9.59 -6.47
C PHE A 290 23.24 8.95 -7.06
N LEU A 291 22.58 8.05 -6.32
CA LEU A 291 21.32 7.42 -6.76
C LEU A 291 20.21 8.46 -6.93
N HIS A 292 20.11 9.43 -6.03
CA HIS A 292 19.12 10.50 -6.13
C HIS A 292 19.36 11.39 -7.35
N PHE A 293 20.62 11.80 -7.59
CA PHE A 293 21.00 12.49 -8.83
C PHE A 293 20.61 11.66 -10.07
N SER A 294 20.89 10.36 -10.04
CA SER A 294 20.55 9.44 -11.13
C SER A 294 19.05 9.45 -11.44
N GLU A 295 18.20 9.38 -10.41
CA GLU A 295 16.74 9.48 -10.53
C GLU A 295 16.28 10.77 -11.19
N GLU A 296 16.82 11.92 -10.77
CA GLU A 296 16.46 13.23 -11.33
C GLU A 296 16.79 13.33 -12.82
N VAL A 297 18.01 12.93 -13.22
CA VAL A 297 18.45 13.08 -14.62
C VAL A 297 17.76 12.10 -15.56
N VAL A 298 17.48 10.87 -15.12
CA VAL A 298 16.79 9.88 -15.98
C VAL A 298 15.31 10.22 -16.15
N GLN A 299 14.68 10.75 -15.10
CA GLN A 299 13.28 11.18 -15.14
C GLN A 299 13.08 12.38 -16.07
N ALA A 300 14.05 13.31 -16.10
CA ALA A 300 14.06 14.43 -17.04
C ALA A 300 14.11 13.99 -18.52
N GLU A 301 14.66 12.81 -18.80
CA GLU A 301 14.66 12.17 -20.14
C GLU A 301 13.43 11.26 -20.37
N GLY A 302 12.50 11.19 -19.42
CA GLY A 302 11.27 10.41 -19.54
C GLY A 302 11.46 8.88 -19.40
N ILE A 303 12.57 8.44 -18.80
CA ILE A 303 12.82 7.01 -18.52
C ILE A 303 13.05 6.76 -17.02
N THR A 304 12.88 5.52 -16.58
CA THR A 304 13.10 5.15 -15.17
C THR A 304 14.55 4.75 -14.88
N PRO A 305 15.02 4.81 -13.63
CA PRO A 305 16.38 4.38 -13.27
C PRO A 305 16.69 2.93 -13.68
N LEU A 306 15.72 2.02 -13.53
CA LEU A 306 15.87 0.63 -13.96
C LEU A 306 15.97 0.51 -15.48
N GLN A 307 15.27 1.34 -16.25
CA GLN A 307 15.41 1.38 -17.70
C GLN A 307 16.81 1.86 -18.09
N TYR A 308 17.29 2.94 -17.47
CA TYR A 308 18.66 3.42 -17.69
C TYR A 308 19.71 2.34 -17.39
N LEU A 309 19.63 1.67 -16.24
CA LEU A 309 20.53 0.58 -15.87
C LEU A 309 20.49 -0.57 -16.89
N LEU A 310 19.31 -0.92 -17.40
CA LEU A 310 19.18 -1.93 -18.47
C LEU A 310 19.98 -1.50 -19.71
N LEU A 311 19.80 -0.26 -20.19
CA LEU A 311 20.52 0.25 -21.37
C LEU A 311 22.03 0.24 -21.13
N LEU A 312 22.46 0.73 -19.97
CA LEU A 312 23.86 0.77 -19.56
C LEU A 312 24.47 -0.63 -19.51
N HIS A 313 23.75 -1.61 -18.96
CA HIS A 313 24.25 -2.99 -18.90
C HIS A 313 24.33 -3.64 -20.27
N ILE A 314 23.40 -3.36 -21.20
CA ILE A 314 23.48 -3.84 -22.59
C ILE A 314 24.76 -3.31 -23.25
N LYS A 315 25.02 -2.00 -23.17
CA LYS A 315 26.23 -1.39 -23.77
C LYS A 315 27.52 -1.77 -23.05
N GLY A 316 27.44 -2.04 -21.75
CA GLY A 316 28.57 -2.34 -20.89
C GLY A 316 29.04 -3.79 -20.89
N PHE A 317 28.58 -4.65 -21.81
CA PHE A 317 29.15 -6.00 -21.95
C PHE A 317 30.45 -5.95 -22.76
N PRO A 318 31.58 -6.47 -22.22
CA PRO A 318 32.84 -6.44 -22.94
C PRO A 318 32.79 -7.22 -24.26
N GLY A 319 33.29 -6.61 -25.35
CA GLY A 319 33.46 -7.30 -26.64
C GLY A 319 32.18 -7.53 -27.45
N ARG A 320 31.01 -7.02 -27.02
CA ARG A 320 29.74 -7.15 -27.76
C ARG A 320 28.77 -6.01 -27.43
N GLU A 321 27.83 -5.75 -28.34
CA GLU A 321 26.79 -4.71 -28.19
C GLU A 321 25.40 -5.29 -27.91
N TRP A 322 25.35 -6.45 -27.26
CA TRP A 322 24.11 -7.14 -26.91
C TRP A 322 24.23 -7.89 -25.60
N ALA A 323 23.07 -8.17 -25.02
CA ALA A 323 22.94 -8.99 -23.81
C ALA A 323 21.78 -9.97 -23.92
N THR A 324 21.87 -11.09 -23.22
CA THR A 324 20.72 -12.00 -23.02
C THR A 324 19.90 -11.58 -21.81
N ILE A 325 18.66 -12.07 -21.72
CA ILE A 325 17.78 -11.82 -20.57
C ILE A 325 18.41 -12.37 -19.27
N GLY A 326 19.10 -13.51 -19.33
CA GLY A 326 19.76 -14.11 -18.17
C GLY A 326 20.87 -13.21 -17.62
N GLU A 327 21.75 -12.73 -18.49
CA GLU A 327 22.86 -11.85 -18.11
C GLU A 327 22.38 -10.48 -17.61
N LEU A 328 21.30 -9.95 -18.18
CA LEU A 328 20.66 -8.73 -17.68
C LEU A 328 20.03 -8.96 -16.31
N ALA A 329 19.38 -10.09 -16.08
CA ALA A 329 18.81 -10.43 -14.78
C ALA A 329 19.89 -10.53 -13.70
N GLU A 330 21.03 -11.12 -14.02
CA GLU A 330 22.19 -11.20 -13.13
C GLU A 330 22.77 -9.81 -12.79
N ARG A 331 23.09 -8.99 -13.79
CA ARG A 331 23.66 -7.64 -13.56
C ARG A 331 22.70 -6.70 -12.83
N MET A 332 21.41 -6.85 -13.05
CA MET A 332 20.38 -6.06 -12.37
C MET A 332 20.02 -6.59 -10.99
N VAL A 333 20.61 -7.71 -10.54
CA VAL A 333 20.26 -8.40 -9.29
C VAL A 333 18.74 -8.63 -9.21
N SER A 334 18.16 -9.12 -10.32
CA SER A 334 16.72 -9.25 -10.50
C SER A 334 16.33 -10.66 -10.96
N VAL A 335 15.11 -11.07 -10.65
CA VAL A 335 14.53 -12.32 -11.17
C VAL A 335 14.17 -12.21 -12.65
N HIS A 336 14.32 -13.32 -13.37
CA HIS A 336 14.16 -13.40 -14.83
C HIS A 336 12.86 -12.77 -15.36
N HIS A 337 11.70 -13.03 -14.74
CA HIS A 337 10.41 -12.46 -15.16
C HIS A 337 10.36 -10.92 -15.05
N GLY A 338 10.98 -10.35 -14.00
CA GLY A 338 11.07 -8.90 -13.83
C GLY A 338 11.87 -8.26 -14.96
N THR A 339 12.98 -8.90 -15.34
CA THR A 339 13.83 -8.48 -16.46
C THR A 339 13.09 -8.57 -17.80
N VAL A 340 12.32 -9.64 -18.04
CA VAL A 340 11.49 -9.76 -19.26
C VAL A 340 10.50 -8.60 -19.38
N ALA A 341 9.80 -8.27 -18.29
CA ALA A 341 8.84 -7.16 -18.27
C ALA A 341 9.51 -5.81 -18.50
N LEU A 342 10.69 -5.59 -17.91
CA LEU A 342 11.47 -4.37 -18.11
C LEU A 342 11.94 -4.23 -19.56
N VAL A 343 12.44 -5.30 -20.16
CA VAL A 343 12.80 -5.33 -21.58
C VAL A 343 11.58 -5.06 -22.45
N ASN A 344 10.42 -5.66 -22.17
CA ASN A 344 9.18 -5.39 -22.93
C ASN A 344 8.82 -3.89 -22.91
N ARG A 345 8.94 -3.23 -21.75
CA ARG A 345 8.71 -1.78 -21.64
C ARG A 345 9.71 -0.96 -22.46
N CYS A 346 10.99 -1.33 -22.43
CA CYS A 346 12.01 -0.65 -23.24
C CYS A 346 11.81 -0.87 -24.74
N VAL A 347 11.28 -2.03 -25.16
CA VAL A 347 10.89 -2.28 -26.56
C VAL A 347 9.72 -1.38 -26.94
N ALA A 348 8.69 -1.27 -26.08
CA ALA A 348 7.53 -0.42 -26.33
C ALA A 348 7.88 1.08 -26.43
N LEU A 349 8.92 1.51 -25.70
CA LEU A 349 9.48 2.87 -25.77
C LEU A 349 10.45 3.08 -26.95
N GLY A 350 10.72 2.04 -27.75
CA GLY A 350 11.65 2.12 -28.88
C GLY A 350 13.12 2.22 -28.49
N LEU A 351 13.48 1.90 -27.24
CA LEU A 351 14.86 2.03 -26.71
C LEU A 351 15.71 0.77 -26.93
N VAL A 352 15.07 -0.40 -27.01
CA VAL A 352 15.75 -1.68 -27.26
C VAL A 352 15.00 -2.51 -28.28
N ARG A 353 15.69 -3.46 -28.92
CA ARG A 353 15.11 -4.43 -29.84
C ARG A 353 15.56 -5.85 -29.53
N ARG A 354 14.75 -6.82 -29.95
CA ARG A 354 15.01 -8.26 -29.77
C ARG A 354 15.39 -8.89 -31.10
N GLU A 355 16.49 -9.61 -31.12
CA GLU A 355 16.95 -10.37 -32.28
C GLU A 355 17.21 -11.83 -31.87
N PRO A 356 16.72 -12.82 -32.62
CA PRO A 356 17.10 -14.22 -32.39
C PRO A 356 18.58 -14.42 -32.69
N ALA A 357 19.29 -15.19 -31.87
CA ALA A 357 20.69 -15.48 -32.13
C ALA A 357 20.83 -16.31 -33.42
N PRO A 358 21.78 -15.98 -34.32
CA PRO A 358 22.04 -16.73 -35.55
C PRO A 358 22.42 -18.20 -35.29
N GLU A 359 23.12 -18.46 -34.19
CA GLU A 359 23.68 -19.78 -33.86
C GLU A 359 22.68 -20.65 -33.09
N ASP A 360 21.75 -20.05 -32.35
CA ASP A 360 20.70 -20.74 -31.60
C ASP A 360 19.42 -19.89 -31.51
N LYS A 361 18.39 -20.26 -32.28
CA LYS A 361 17.09 -19.56 -32.28
C LYS A 361 16.36 -19.59 -30.93
N ARG A 362 16.83 -20.41 -29.96
CA ARG A 362 16.31 -20.43 -28.58
C ARG A 362 16.85 -19.29 -27.72
N GLN A 363 17.93 -18.64 -28.15
CA GLN A 363 18.50 -17.48 -27.46
C GLN A 363 18.05 -16.18 -28.12
N VAL A 364 17.62 -15.24 -27.29
CA VAL A 364 17.20 -13.89 -27.74
C VAL A 364 18.25 -12.89 -27.26
N ARG A 365 18.83 -12.17 -28.21
CA ARG A 365 19.75 -11.06 -27.98
C ARG A 365 18.96 -9.76 -27.88
N ILE A 366 19.28 -8.97 -26.87
CA ILE A 366 18.73 -7.63 -26.66
C ILE A 366 19.79 -6.63 -27.11
N HIS A 367 19.40 -5.77 -28.05
CA HIS A 367 20.24 -4.72 -28.61
C HIS A 367 19.64 -3.35 -28.30
N LEU A 368 20.48 -2.33 -28.18
CA LEU A 368 20.02 -0.94 -28.18
C LEU A 368 19.51 -0.57 -29.59
N THR A 369 18.49 0.26 -29.65
CA THR A 369 18.12 0.97 -30.88
C THR A 369 18.97 2.23 -31.02
N GLU A 370 18.90 2.90 -32.16
CA GLU A 370 19.54 4.22 -32.36
C GLU A 370 19.05 5.25 -31.33
N GLN A 371 17.74 5.27 -31.04
CA GLN A 371 17.17 6.10 -29.99
C GLN A 371 17.72 5.73 -28.61
N GLY A 372 17.83 4.43 -28.30
CA GLY A 372 18.39 3.95 -27.05
C GLY A 372 19.85 4.35 -26.86
N GLU A 373 20.65 4.30 -27.92
CA GLU A 373 22.06 4.75 -27.92
C GLU A 373 22.17 6.26 -27.64
N VAL A 374 21.35 7.08 -28.29
CA VAL A 374 21.35 8.54 -28.08
C VAL A 374 21.00 8.88 -26.63
N VAL A 375 19.93 8.29 -26.10
CA VAL A 375 19.48 8.50 -24.71
C VAL A 375 20.55 8.02 -23.73
N LEU A 376 21.10 6.82 -23.95
CA LEU A 376 22.14 6.27 -23.08
C LEU A 376 23.41 7.13 -23.09
N ALA A 377 23.88 7.56 -24.26
CA ALA A 377 25.10 8.37 -24.38
C ALA A 377 24.98 9.69 -23.61
N ARG A 378 23.84 10.36 -23.71
CA ARG A 378 23.54 11.60 -22.99
C ARG A 378 23.54 11.37 -21.47
N LEU A 379 22.79 10.37 -21.01
CA LEU A 379 22.69 10.06 -19.58
C LEU A 379 24.02 9.57 -19.00
N ALA A 380 24.76 8.73 -19.72
CA ALA A 380 26.06 8.25 -19.29
C ALA A 380 27.09 9.39 -19.17
N ALA A 381 27.02 10.40 -20.04
CA ALA A 381 27.86 11.59 -19.92
C ALA A 381 27.58 12.37 -18.62
N LEU A 382 26.30 12.61 -18.29
CA LEU A 382 25.89 13.27 -17.05
C LEU A 382 26.33 12.48 -15.81
N HIS A 383 26.12 11.16 -15.80
CA HIS A 383 26.57 10.30 -14.69
C HIS A 383 28.09 10.29 -14.55
N ARG A 384 28.83 10.33 -15.66
CA ARG A 384 30.30 10.41 -15.61
C ARG A 384 30.78 11.73 -15.01
N GLU A 385 30.10 12.85 -15.30
CA GLU A 385 30.41 14.13 -14.67
C GLU A 385 30.13 14.11 -13.17
N GLU A 386 28.98 13.57 -12.76
CA GLU A 386 28.63 13.44 -11.35
C GLU A 386 29.60 12.53 -10.59
N LEU A 387 30.01 11.42 -11.19
CA LEU A 387 31.02 10.53 -10.61
C LEU A 387 32.37 11.24 -10.44
N LYS A 388 32.76 12.17 -11.33
CA LYS A 388 33.99 12.97 -11.17
C LYS A 388 33.87 13.99 -10.03
N THR A 389 32.69 14.58 -9.85
CA THR A 389 32.41 15.51 -8.73
C THR A 389 32.42 14.75 -7.40
N THR A 390 31.82 13.57 -7.39
CA THR A 390 31.76 12.69 -6.21
C THR A 390 33.13 12.10 -5.88
N SER A 391 33.91 11.67 -6.88
CA SER A 391 35.23 11.05 -6.65
C SER A 391 36.27 12.00 -6.06
N ARG A 392 36.18 13.31 -6.31
CA ARG A 392 37.03 14.31 -5.64
C ARG A 392 36.85 14.34 -4.11
N HIS A 393 35.72 13.83 -3.61
CA HIS A 393 35.40 13.76 -2.19
C HIS A 393 35.46 12.32 -1.64
N PHE A 394 35.74 11.34 -2.49
CA PHE A 394 35.59 9.92 -2.19
C PHE A 394 36.90 9.17 -2.39
N GLN A 395 37.59 8.86 -1.30
CA GLN A 395 38.66 7.85 -1.27
C GLN A 395 38.02 6.48 -1.09
N LEU A 396 38.19 5.58 -2.05
CA LEU A 396 37.73 4.19 -1.94
C LEU A 396 38.46 3.49 -0.76
N PRO A 397 37.77 2.84 0.20
CA PRO A 397 38.40 2.30 1.41
C PRO A 397 39.28 1.06 1.22
N PHE A 398 39.64 0.66 0.00
CA PHE A 398 40.17 -0.69 -0.27
C PHE A 398 41.61 -0.73 -0.81
N GLU A 399 42.48 0.18 -0.38
CA GLU A 399 43.92 0.04 -0.65
C GLU A 399 44.71 -0.68 0.46
N ASN A 400 44.12 -0.99 1.63
CA ASN A 400 44.83 -1.66 2.74
C ASN A 400 43.96 -2.65 3.54
N LEU A 401 43.31 -3.60 2.87
CA LEU A 401 42.70 -4.78 3.53
C LEU A 401 43.35 -6.07 3.03
#